data_AF-A0A199W139-F1
#
_entry.id   AF-A0A199W139-F1
#
_cell.length_a   1.000
_cell.length_b   1.000
_cell.length_c   1.000
_cell.angle_alpha   90.00
_cell.angle_beta   90.00
_cell.angle_gamma   90.00
#
_symmetry.space_group_name_H-M   'P 1'
#
loop_
_entity.id
_entity.type
_entity.pdbx_description
1 polymer ?
#
loop_
_entity_poly.entity_id
_entity_poly.type
_entity_poly.pdbx_seq_one_letter_code
_entity_poly.pdbx_strand_id
1 'polypeptide(L)'
;MPSPTQVVALLKSQQIHYVRLYDADPAMLAALANSGIRVVVSVPNEQLLAVGQSNATAANWVARNVAAHFPAVNISAIAVGSEVLSALPNAAPLLIPALRYIHSALVAANLDRYIKVSTPHSSSIILDSFPPSQAFFNRTLDPVLVPLLKFLQSTDSYLMLNDVKITLYG
;
A
#
# COMPACT_ATOMS: atom_id res chain seq x y z
N MET A 1 -5.17 -18.80 -15.24
CA MET A 1 -5.29 -18.58 -13.79
C MET A 1 -6.74 -18.84 -13.37
N PRO A 2 -7.02 -19.21 -12.10
CA PRO A 2 -8.40 -19.34 -11.61
C PRO A 2 -9.15 -18.03 -11.76
N SER A 3 -10.48 -18.07 -11.87
CA SER A 3 -11.30 -16.85 -11.88
C SER A 3 -11.25 -16.14 -10.52
N PRO A 4 -11.52 -14.82 -10.46
CA PRO A 4 -11.59 -14.09 -9.19
C PRO A 4 -12.46 -14.76 -8.13
N THR A 5 -13.64 -15.27 -8.52
CA THR A 5 -14.54 -15.98 -7.61
C THR A 5 -13.95 -17.29 -7.10
N GLN A 6 -13.23 -18.05 -7.95
CA GLN A 6 -12.52 -19.25 -7.53
C GLN A 6 -11.39 -18.93 -6.56
N VAL A 7 -10.65 -17.85 -6.79
CA VAL A 7 -9.62 -17.37 -5.86
C VAL A 7 -10.24 -17.02 -4.51
N VAL A 8 -11.33 -16.25 -4.47
CA VAL A 8 -12.01 -15.90 -3.21
C VAL A 8 -12.56 -17.13 -2.48
N ALA A 9 -13.14 -18.09 -3.21
CA ALA A 9 -13.60 -19.34 -2.62
C ALA A 9 -12.44 -20.14 -1.99
N LEU A 10 -11.28 -20.18 -2.65
CA LEU A 10 -10.07 -20.81 -2.12
C LEU A 10 -9.56 -20.06 -0.88
N LEU A 11 -9.47 -18.73 -0.93
CA LEU A 11 -9.04 -17.93 0.23
C LEU A 11 -9.91 -18.23 1.45
N LYS A 12 -11.24 -18.30 1.28
CA LYS A 12 -12.17 -18.65 2.36
C LYS A 12 -11.99 -20.10 2.85
N SER A 13 -11.80 -21.06 1.95
CA SER A 13 -11.61 -22.46 2.34
C SER A 13 -10.31 -22.66 3.14
N GLN A 14 -9.30 -21.85 2.86
CA GLN A 14 -8.01 -21.84 3.57
C GLN A 14 -7.99 -20.92 4.80
N GLN A 15 -9.13 -20.33 5.21
CA GLN A 15 -9.20 -19.38 6.33
C GLN A 15 -8.24 -18.18 6.18
N ILE A 16 -8.04 -17.71 4.94
CA ILE A 16 -7.25 -16.52 4.66
C ILE A 16 -8.16 -15.30 4.79
N HIS A 17 -7.85 -14.44 5.76
CA HIS A 17 -8.67 -13.26 6.10
C HIS A 17 -8.06 -11.93 5.62
N TYR A 18 -6.82 -11.95 5.14
CA TYR A 18 -6.06 -10.77 4.75
C TYR A 18 -5.40 -10.99 3.41
N VAL A 19 -5.62 -10.08 2.47
CA VAL A 19 -4.97 -10.11 1.16
C VAL A 19 -4.50 -8.72 0.75
N ARG A 20 -3.44 -8.70 -0.05
CA ARG A 20 -3.00 -7.50 -0.77
C ARG A 20 -3.18 -7.73 -2.26
N LEU A 21 -3.89 -6.82 -2.92
CA LEU A 21 -3.93 -6.73 -4.38
C LEU A 21 -2.82 -5.78 -4.83
N TYR A 22 -2.03 -6.19 -5.82
CA TYR A 22 -0.94 -5.37 -6.38
C TYR A 22 -1.43 -4.32 -7.38
N ASP A 23 -2.69 -4.45 -7.81
CA ASP A 23 -3.44 -3.47 -8.58
C ASP A 23 -4.85 -3.32 -8.01
N ALA A 24 -5.68 -2.53 -8.70
CA ALA A 24 -7.09 -2.35 -8.39
C ALA A 24 -7.97 -3.04 -9.44
N ASP A 25 -7.72 -4.32 -9.72
CA ASP A 25 -8.53 -5.08 -10.69
C ASP A 25 -10.02 -5.09 -10.28
N PRO A 26 -10.93 -4.55 -11.13
CA PRO A 26 -12.34 -4.45 -10.79
C PRO A 26 -13.02 -5.80 -10.58
N ALA A 27 -12.58 -6.86 -11.27
CA ALA A 27 -13.18 -8.19 -11.16
C ALA A 27 -12.80 -8.86 -9.83
N MET A 28 -11.56 -8.70 -9.37
CA MET A 28 -11.11 -9.12 -8.04
C MET A 28 -11.81 -8.34 -6.93
N LEU A 29 -11.93 -7.01 -7.06
CA LEU A 29 -12.67 -6.20 -6.08
C LEU A 29 -14.15 -6.61 -6.02
N ALA A 30 -14.79 -6.83 -7.16
CA ALA A 30 -16.17 -7.33 -7.21
C ALA A 30 -16.31 -8.72 -6.56
N ALA A 31 -15.37 -9.63 -6.80
CA ALA A 31 -15.38 -10.96 -6.20
C ALA A 31 -15.15 -10.94 -4.67
N LEU A 32 -14.39 -9.97 -4.17
CA LEU A 32 -14.12 -9.78 -2.74
C LEU A 32 -15.28 -9.11 -1.98
N ALA A 33 -16.27 -8.56 -2.68
CA ALA A 33 -17.43 -7.93 -2.07
C ALA A 33 -18.18 -8.91 -1.15
N ASN A 34 -18.50 -8.45 0.06
CA ASN A 34 -19.18 -9.21 1.13
C ASN A 34 -18.49 -10.53 1.52
N SER A 35 -17.22 -10.71 1.15
CA SER A 35 -16.45 -11.92 1.50
C SER A 35 -16.00 -11.94 2.96
N GLY A 36 -15.92 -10.76 3.60
CA GLY A 36 -15.34 -10.55 4.93
C GLY A 36 -13.81 -10.47 4.94
N ILE A 37 -13.15 -10.78 3.83
CA ILE A 37 -11.69 -10.69 3.69
C ILE A 37 -11.27 -9.22 3.68
N ARG A 38 -10.31 -8.87 4.52
CA ARG A 38 -9.73 -7.54 4.59
C ARG A 38 -8.69 -7.37 3.49
N VAL A 39 -8.79 -6.26 2.76
CA VAL A 39 -8.02 -6.02 1.53
C VAL A 39 -7.11 -4.80 1.71
N VAL A 40 -5.87 -4.93 1.24
CA VAL A 40 -4.99 -3.81 0.91
C VAL A 40 -4.95 -3.67 -0.61
N VAL A 41 -5.31 -2.50 -1.15
CA VAL A 41 -5.26 -2.22 -2.59
C VAL A 41 -4.01 -1.40 -2.89
N SER A 42 -3.26 -1.75 -3.93
CA SER A 42 -2.04 -1.02 -4.26
C SER A 42 -2.27 -0.02 -5.40
N VAL A 43 -1.67 1.18 -5.29
CA VAL A 43 -1.40 2.04 -6.44
C VAL A 43 -0.17 1.45 -7.14
N PRO A 44 -0.27 0.98 -8.39
CA PRO A 44 0.88 0.43 -9.10
C PRO A 44 1.98 1.47 -9.31
N ASN A 45 3.25 1.02 -9.41
CA ASN A 45 4.40 1.92 -9.56
C ASN A 45 4.30 2.79 -10.83
N GLU A 46 3.75 2.24 -11.92
CA GLU A 46 3.51 2.94 -13.18
C GLU A 46 2.48 4.07 -13.07
N GLN A 47 1.61 4.05 -12.06
CA GLN A 47 0.63 5.11 -11.80
C GLN A 47 1.16 6.17 -10.82
N LEU A 48 2.29 5.91 -10.16
CA LEU A 48 2.85 6.78 -9.13
C LEU A 48 3.12 8.20 -9.64
N LEU A 49 3.62 8.32 -10.88
CA LEU A 49 3.89 9.62 -11.49
C LEU A 49 2.62 10.47 -11.58
N ALA A 50 1.56 9.90 -12.14
CA ALA A 50 0.30 10.59 -12.37
C ALA A 50 -0.41 10.95 -11.06
N VAL A 51 -0.40 10.03 -10.08
CA VAL A 51 -0.99 10.25 -8.75
C VAL A 51 -0.18 11.25 -7.94
N GLY A 52 1.16 11.19 -8.01
CA GLY A 52 2.05 12.06 -7.25
C GLY A 52 2.16 13.49 -7.77
N GLN A 53 1.79 13.75 -9.03
CA GLN A 53 1.83 15.09 -9.63
C GLN A 53 0.49 15.83 -9.61
N SER A 54 -0.64 15.13 -9.36
CA SER A 54 -1.97 15.72 -9.48
C SER A 54 -2.92 15.21 -8.41
N ASN A 55 -3.37 16.13 -7.54
CA ASN A 55 -4.39 15.84 -6.54
C ASN A 55 -5.71 15.37 -7.18
N ALA A 56 -6.10 15.96 -8.32
CA ALA A 56 -7.30 15.55 -9.05
C ALA A 56 -7.18 14.10 -9.57
N THR A 57 -5.99 13.71 -10.05
CA THR A 57 -5.73 12.34 -10.50
C THR A 57 -5.79 11.36 -9.32
N ALA A 58 -5.19 11.70 -8.19
CA ALA A 58 -5.27 10.90 -6.96
C ALA A 58 -6.72 10.75 -6.46
N ALA A 59 -7.50 11.83 -6.46
CA ALA A 59 -8.90 11.82 -6.07
C ALA A 59 -9.74 10.92 -6.98
N ASN A 60 -9.54 10.99 -8.30
CA ASN A 60 -10.18 10.10 -9.26
C ASN A 60 -9.78 8.63 -9.05
N TRP A 61 -8.52 8.37 -8.71
CA TRP A 61 -8.06 7.03 -8.39
C TRP A 61 -8.79 6.46 -7.17
N VAL A 62 -8.87 7.24 -6.07
CA VAL A 62 -9.59 6.82 -4.85
C VAL A 62 -11.08 6.63 -5.12
N ALA A 63 -11.71 7.55 -5.86
CA ALA A 63 -13.13 7.45 -6.19
C ALA A 63 -13.45 6.15 -6.93
N ARG A 64 -12.64 5.80 -7.94
CA ARG A 64 -12.88 4.63 -8.80
C ARG A 64 -12.50 3.31 -8.13
N ASN A 65 -11.36 3.26 -7.44
CA ASN A 65 -10.77 1.99 -7.01
C ASN A 65 -11.07 1.67 -5.53
N VAL A 66 -11.54 2.65 -4.76
CA VAL A 66 -11.77 2.50 -3.32
C VAL A 66 -13.19 2.88 -2.94
N ALA A 67 -13.59 4.14 -3.16
CA ALA A 67 -14.90 4.62 -2.71
C ALA A 67 -16.06 3.88 -3.40
N ALA A 68 -15.96 3.56 -4.69
CA ALA A 68 -16.97 2.81 -5.44
C ALA A 68 -17.21 1.39 -4.91
N HIS A 69 -16.27 0.82 -4.14
CA HIS A 69 -16.34 -0.56 -3.63
C HIS A 69 -16.60 -0.62 -2.12
N PHE A 70 -16.50 0.49 -1.40
CA PHE A 70 -16.75 0.57 0.04
C PHE A 70 -18.25 0.78 0.34
N PRO A 71 -18.84 0.12 1.36
CA PRO A 71 -18.24 -0.82 2.31
C PRO A 71 -18.31 -2.29 1.88
N ALA A 72 -18.83 -2.60 0.68
CA ALA A 72 -19.01 -3.99 0.24
C ALA A 72 -17.69 -4.77 0.23
N VAL A 73 -16.59 -4.15 -0.20
CA VAL A 73 -15.23 -4.67 -0.03
C VAL A 73 -14.64 -4.08 1.24
N ASN A 74 -14.11 -4.94 2.12
CA ASN A 74 -13.46 -4.52 3.36
C ASN A 74 -12.03 -4.02 3.10
N ILE A 75 -11.92 -2.88 2.42
CA ILE A 75 -10.64 -2.21 2.14
C ILE A 75 -10.16 -1.57 3.44
N SER A 76 -8.96 -1.93 3.88
CA SER A 76 -8.36 -1.44 5.13
C SER A 76 -7.17 -0.53 4.93
N ALA A 77 -6.50 -0.63 3.78
CA ALA A 77 -5.41 0.26 3.45
C ALA A 77 -5.18 0.39 1.95
N ILE A 78 -4.52 1.49 1.58
CA ILE A 78 -3.95 1.72 0.26
C ILE A 78 -2.43 1.67 0.38
N ALA A 79 -1.80 0.80 -0.41
CA ALA A 79 -0.35 0.72 -0.57
C ALA A 79 0.08 1.55 -1.78
N VAL A 80 0.69 2.71 -1.58
CA VAL A 80 1.15 3.57 -2.68
C VAL A 80 2.50 3.09 -3.18
N GLY A 81 2.50 2.46 -4.36
CA GLY A 81 3.67 1.81 -4.94
C GLY A 81 4.06 0.51 -4.22
N SER A 82 5.18 -0.06 -4.64
CA SER A 82 5.86 -1.18 -3.98
C SER A 82 7.36 -1.04 -4.19
N GLU A 83 8.10 -0.96 -3.09
CA GLU A 83 9.57 -0.89 -3.06
C GLU A 83 10.15 0.23 -3.92
N VAL A 84 9.45 1.36 -4.03
CA VAL A 84 9.80 2.45 -4.95
C VAL A 84 11.21 2.97 -4.75
N LEU A 85 11.72 3.01 -3.51
CA LEU A 85 13.07 3.49 -3.22
C LEU A 85 14.17 2.64 -3.87
N SER A 86 13.94 1.34 -4.07
CA SER A 86 14.87 0.42 -4.72
C SER A 86 14.51 0.13 -6.17
N ALA A 87 13.21 -0.02 -6.48
CA ALA A 87 12.72 -0.40 -7.80
C ALA A 87 12.57 0.78 -8.78
N LEU A 88 12.26 1.98 -8.27
CA LEU A 88 11.96 3.18 -9.06
C LEU A 88 12.57 4.45 -8.39
N PRO A 89 13.90 4.51 -8.19
CA PRO A 89 14.53 5.57 -7.39
C PRO A 89 14.29 6.97 -7.97
N ASN A 90 14.14 7.09 -9.29
CA ASN A 90 13.80 8.34 -9.96
C ASN A 90 12.41 8.89 -9.60
N ALA A 91 11.47 8.04 -9.15
CA ALA A 91 10.14 8.44 -8.71
C ALA A 91 10.03 8.60 -7.18
N ALA A 92 11.09 8.33 -6.41
CA ALA A 92 11.10 8.48 -4.96
C ALA A 92 10.61 9.86 -4.45
N PRO A 93 10.94 11.01 -5.10
CA PRO A 93 10.43 12.31 -4.68
C PRO A 93 8.89 12.45 -4.76
N LEU A 94 8.22 11.59 -5.54
CA LEU A 94 6.77 11.62 -5.74
C LEU A 94 6.00 10.79 -4.70
N LEU A 95 6.68 9.98 -3.89
CA LEU A 95 6.03 9.15 -2.86
C LEU A 95 5.26 10.00 -1.84
N ILE A 96 5.91 11.01 -1.25
CA ILE A 96 5.28 11.84 -0.21
C ILE A 96 4.09 12.64 -0.77
N PRO A 97 4.20 13.32 -1.94
CA PRO A 97 3.04 13.93 -2.59
C PRO A 97 1.91 12.92 -2.85
N ALA A 98 2.20 11.74 -3.41
CA ALA A 98 1.19 10.74 -3.73
C ALA A 98 0.45 10.24 -2.47
N LEU A 99 1.17 9.94 -1.39
CA LEU A 99 0.59 9.54 -0.10
C LEU A 99 -0.35 10.62 0.45
N ARG A 100 0.08 11.89 0.39
CA ARG A 100 -0.73 13.03 0.86
C ARG A 100 -1.97 13.25 0.02
N TYR A 101 -1.88 13.16 -1.31
CA TYR A 101 -3.03 13.34 -2.19
C TYR A 101 -4.04 12.19 -2.05
N ILE A 102 -3.59 10.95 -1.97
CA ILE A 102 -4.45 9.79 -1.70
C ILE A 102 -5.16 9.94 -0.34
N HIS A 103 -4.42 10.33 0.71
CA HIS A 103 -5.04 10.58 2.01
C HIS A 103 -6.04 11.75 1.95
N SER A 104 -5.71 12.85 1.28
CA SER A 104 -6.62 13.99 1.14
C SER A 104 -7.93 13.59 0.45
N ALA A 105 -7.85 12.70 -0.55
CA ALA A 105 -9.03 12.16 -1.22
C ALA A 105 -9.86 11.25 -0.30
N LEU A 106 -9.21 10.44 0.54
CA LEU A 106 -9.92 9.64 1.56
C LEU A 106 -10.63 10.54 2.59
N VAL A 107 -10.01 11.62 3.05
CA VAL A 107 -10.64 12.60 3.95
C VAL A 107 -11.86 13.23 3.29
N ALA A 108 -11.74 13.66 2.04
CA ALA A 108 -12.85 14.24 1.29
C ALA A 108 -14.01 13.25 1.11
N ALA A 109 -13.72 11.94 1.06
CA ALA A 109 -14.71 10.87 1.00
C ALA A 109 -15.19 10.39 2.39
N ASN A 110 -14.69 10.95 3.50
CA ASN A 110 -14.93 10.50 4.88
C ASN A 110 -14.50 9.03 5.14
N LEU A 111 -13.47 8.57 4.44
CA LEU A 111 -12.94 7.19 4.51
C LEU A 111 -11.61 7.07 5.27
N ASP A 112 -10.97 8.18 5.62
CA ASP A 112 -9.67 8.24 6.28
C ASP A 112 -9.62 7.52 7.63
N ARG A 113 -10.76 7.45 8.32
CA ARG A 113 -10.92 6.71 9.59
C ARG A 113 -10.91 5.19 9.42
N TYR A 114 -11.25 4.71 8.23
CA TYR A 114 -11.41 3.28 7.93
C TYR A 114 -10.25 2.72 7.11
N ILE A 115 -9.65 3.57 6.27
CA ILE A 115 -8.66 3.16 5.27
C ILE A 115 -7.35 3.90 5.51
N LYS A 116 -6.31 3.17 5.89
CA LYS A 116 -4.97 3.72 6.13
C LYS A 116 -4.19 3.86 4.82
N VAL A 117 -3.22 4.76 4.77
CA VAL A 117 -2.37 4.97 3.59
C VAL A 117 -0.92 4.73 3.97
N SER A 118 -0.23 3.87 3.24
CA SER A 118 1.19 3.57 3.47
C SER A 118 1.89 3.26 2.15
N THR A 119 3.19 2.98 2.22
CA THR A 119 3.99 2.52 1.09
C THR A 119 4.88 1.35 1.55
N PRO A 120 4.81 0.19 0.87
CA PRO A 120 5.66 -0.96 1.15
C PRO A 120 7.11 -0.71 0.73
N HIS A 121 8.04 -0.95 1.64
CA HIS A 121 9.48 -0.87 1.40
C HIS A 121 10.13 -2.24 1.51
N SER A 122 11.20 -2.46 0.75
CA SER A 122 12.10 -3.59 0.97
C SER A 122 12.77 -3.47 2.35
N SER A 123 13.01 -4.59 3.03
CA SER A 123 13.80 -4.62 4.28
C SER A 123 15.22 -4.06 4.12
N SER A 124 15.73 -3.93 2.89
CA SER A 124 17.01 -3.28 2.57
C SER A 124 17.10 -1.80 2.97
N ILE A 125 15.99 -1.14 3.30
CA ILE A 125 16.04 0.22 3.86
C ILE A 125 16.59 0.24 5.31
N ILE A 126 16.68 -0.92 5.96
CA ILE A 126 17.22 -1.11 7.31
C ILE A 126 18.62 -1.71 7.20
N LEU A 127 19.61 -1.04 7.80
CA LEU A 127 21.00 -1.46 7.89
C LEU A 127 21.30 -1.99 9.30
N ASP A 128 22.38 -2.76 9.42
CA ASP A 128 22.88 -3.35 10.67
C ASP A 128 21.78 -4.01 11.52
N SER A 129 20.97 -4.84 10.86
CA SER A 129 19.75 -5.42 11.44
C SER A 129 19.97 -6.45 12.54
N PHE A 130 21.22 -6.80 12.86
CA PHE A 130 21.57 -7.72 13.95
C PHE A 130 22.70 -7.14 14.84
N PRO A 131 22.49 -7.06 16.17
CA PRO A 131 21.24 -7.36 16.88
C PRO A 131 20.13 -6.35 16.52
N PRO A 132 18.84 -6.73 16.52
CA PRO A 132 17.76 -5.83 16.10
C PRO A 132 17.71 -4.48 16.84
N SER A 133 18.22 -4.41 18.06
CA SER A 133 18.33 -3.17 18.84
C SER A 133 19.31 -2.14 18.27
N GLN A 134 20.20 -2.54 17.36
CA GLN A 134 21.17 -1.67 16.69
C GLN A 134 20.74 -1.30 15.27
N ALA A 135 19.65 -1.87 14.76
CA ALA A 135 19.17 -1.62 13.42
C ALA A 135 18.81 -0.14 13.23
N PHE A 136 19.17 0.41 12.07
CA PHE A 136 18.82 1.79 11.72
C PHE A 136 18.47 1.92 10.24
N PHE A 137 17.66 2.93 9.89
CA PHE A 137 17.36 3.21 8.49
C PHE A 137 18.57 3.74 7.74
N ASN A 138 18.74 3.34 6.49
CA ASN A 138 19.75 3.89 5.60
C ASN A 138 19.58 5.41 5.48
N ARG A 139 20.53 6.17 6.04
CA ARG A 139 20.44 7.64 6.14
C ARG A 139 20.46 8.34 4.78
N THR A 140 20.91 7.69 3.71
CA THR A 140 20.81 8.25 2.36
C THR A 140 19.35 8.41 1.90
N LEU A 141 18.43 7.70 2.54
CA LEU A 141 16.98 7.75 2.28
C LEU A 141 16.24 8.74 3.19
N ASP A 142 16.93 9.42 4.12
CA ASP A 142 16.33 10.40 5.05
C ASP A 142 15.45 11.45 4.36
N PRO A 143 15.79 11.99 3.18
CA PRO A 143 14.94 12.94 2.46
C PRO A 143 13.53 12.41 2.15
N VAL A 144 13.33 11.09 2.14
CA VAL A 144 12.04 10.44 1.93
C VAL A 144 11.51 9.77 3.20
N LEU A 145 12.35 9.05 3.95
CA LEU A 145 11.92 8.29 5.13
C LEU A 145 11.49 9.20 6.29
N VAL A 146 12.19 10.30 6.55
CA VAL A 146 11.79 11.24 7.62
C VAL A 146 10.41 11.84 7.36
N PRO A 147 10.12 12.43 6.18
CA PRO A 147 8.77 12.94 5.90
C PRO A 147 7.72 11.83 5.81
N LEU A 148 8.08 10.62 5.36
CA LEU A 148 7.18 9.46 5.39
C LEU A 148 6.75 9.13 6.81
N LEU A 149 7.70 8.93 7.73
CA LEU A 149 7.39 8.55 9.11
C LEU A 149 6.56 9.64 9.80
N LYS A 150 6.85 10.92 9.54
CA LYS A 150 6.00 12.04 10.01
C LYS A 150 4.58 11.97 9.46
N PHE A 151 4.42 11.69 8.16
CA PHE A 151 3.12 11.50 7.53
C PHE A 151 2.36 10.34 8.18
N LEU A 152 2.98 9.16 8.30
CA LEU A 152 2.37 7.98 8.91
C LEU A 152 1.92 8.26 10.35
N GLN A 153 2.78 8.90 11.15
CA GLN A 153 2.44 9.31 12.51
C GLN A 153 1.24 10.27 12.55
N SER A 154 1.23 11.31 11.70
CA SER A 154 0.16 12.32 11.68
C SER A 154 -1.19 11.79 11.21
N THR A 155 -1.20 10.63 10.55
CA THR A 155 -2.38 10.01 9.93
C THR A 155 -2.78 8.72 10.62
N ASP A 156 -2.14 8.40 11.76
CA ASP A 156 -2.34 7.17 12.52
C ASP A 156 -2.23 5.93 11.59
N SER A 157 -1.22 5.95 10.72
CA SER A 157 -0.92 4.89 9.76
C SER A 157 0.37 4.15 10.17
N TYR A 158 0.69 3.08 9.45
CA TYR A 158 1.79 2.18 9.79
C TYR A 158 2.79 2.04 8.63
N LEU A 159 4.05 1.72 8.96
CA LEU A 159 5.06 1.40 7.96
C LEU A 159 4.80 0.00 7.40
N MET A 160 4.83 -0.15 6.07
CA MET A 160 4.78 -1.47 5.42
C MET A 160 6.20 -1.88 5.02
N LEU A 161 6.60 -3.09 5.42
CA LEU A 161 7.90 -3.66 5.08
C LEU A 161 7.68 -5.03 4.42
N ASN A 162 8.24 -5.21 3.23
CA ASN A 162 8.41 -6.50 2.60
C ASN A 162 9.70 -7.11 3.15
N ASP A 163 9.57 -8.15 3.96
CA ASP A 163 10.73 -8.92 4.40
C ASP A 163 10.91 -10.13 3.47
N VAL A 164 12.00 -10.13 2.72
CA VAL A 164 12.37 -11.25 1.84
C VAL A 164 13.62 -11.89 2.42
N LYS A 165 13.43 -12.84 3.34
CA LYS A 165 14.51 -13.73 3.77
C LYS A 165 14.60 -14.90 2.80
N ILE A 166 15.41 -14.78 1.75
CA ILE A 166 15.88 -15.97 1.03
C ILE A 166 16.92 -16.61 1.94
N THR A 167 16.51 -17.61 2.70
CA THR A 167 17.46 -18.41 3.47
C THR A 167 18.15 -19.34 2.47
N LEU A 168 19.33 -18.93 1.98
CA LEU A 168 20.27 -19.89 1.41
C LEU A 168 20.87 -20.65 2.60
N TYR A 169 20.23 -21.75 2.98
CA TYR A 169 20.93 -22.78 3.73
C TYR A 169 21.97 -23.39 2.77
N GLY A 170 23.24 -23.09 3.01
CA GLY A 170 24.40 -23.79 2.47
C GLY A 170 25.16 -24.46 3.59
#